data_AF-A0A8T3X4B7-F1
#
_entry.id   AF-A0A8T3X4B7-F1
#
_cell.length_a   1.000
_cell.length_b   1.000
_cell.length_c   1.000
_cell.angle_alpha   90.00
_cell.angle_beta   90.00
_cell.angle_gamma   90.00
#
_symmetry.space_group_name_H-M   'P 1'
#
loop_
_entity.id
_entity.type
_entity.pdbx_description
1 polymer ?
#
loop_
_entity_poly.entity_id
_entity_poly.type
_entity_poly.pdbx_seq_one_letter_code
_entity_poly.pdbx_strand_id
1 'polypeptide(L)'
;MEIPATFLTIITKNHNKSSLDTSELLKDFFNNCFKELIKALNITDFQARASKTGDMFEYAFWYLMKNKYKIELSASVSIPKACMVDGGELDFALYKESKIICGIEAKGSDPASSDRPALLRTDTMKKGICQAYQFKRVFAKVPFFIVTNVKPKSGNSACMMALAEGDIVDKFIDVTNFKELSDFAERLRDLVK
;
A
#
# COMPACT_ATOMS: atom_id res chain seq x y z
N MET A 1 -10.08 0.52 10.07
CA MET A 1 -9.24 -0.67 10.31
C MET A 1 -8.84 -0.66 11.78
N GLU A 2 -8.95 -1.78 12.48
CA GLU A 2 -8.37 -1.94 13.82
C GLU A 2 -6.91 -2.35 13.66
N ILE A 3 -5.98 -1.58 14.23
CA ILE A 3 -4.55 -1.92 14.20
C ILE A 3 -4.23 -2.72 15.47
N PRO A 4 -3.69 -3.95 15.38
CA PRO A 4 -3.32 -4.72 16.55
C PRO A 4 -2.32 -3.96 17.43
N ALA A 5 -2.45 -4.09 18.76
CA ALA A 5 -1.72 -3.27 19.73
C ALA A 5 -0.20 -3.21 19.47
N THR A 6 0.44 -4.36 19.21
CA THR A 6 1.88 -4.43 18.89
C THR A 6 2.26 -3.55 17.71
N PHE A 7 1.46 -3.56 16.64
CA PHE A 7 1.70 -2.76 15.45
C PHE A 7 1.48 -1.28 15.74
N LEU A 8 0.38 -0.95 16.43
CA LEU A 8 0.04 0.43 16.78
C LEU A 8 1.13 1.08 17.65
N THR A 9 1.64 0.38 18.66
CA THR A 9 2.73 0.86 19.51
C THR A 9 3.99 1.17 18.69
N ILE A 10 4.36 0.30 17.75
CA ILE A 10 5.52 0.53 16.88
C ILE A 10 5.29 1.72 15.94
N ILE A 11 4.12 1.78 15.29
CA ILE A 11 3.77 2.84 14.34
C ILE A 11 3.77 4.20 15.03
N THR A 12 3.04 4.34 16.14
CA THR A 12 2.93 5.60 16.90
C THR A 12 4.29 6.07 17.41
N LYS A 13 5.10 5.16 17.97
CA LYS A 13 6.46 5.45 18.41
C LYS A 13 7.32 6.00 17.28
N ASN A 14 7.26 5.44 16.07
CA ASN A 14 8.09 5.89 14.95
C ASN A 14 7.54 7.14 14.26
N HIS A 15 6.22 7.31 14.22
CA HIS A 15 5.59 8.53 13.71
C HIS A 15 5.93 9.75 14.58
N ASN A 16 5.99 9.60 15.90
CA ASN A 16 6.25 10.72 16.81
C ASN A 16 7.73 11.16 16.87
N LYS A 17 8.64 10.44 16.19
CA LYS A 17 10.08 10.80 16.15
C LYS A 17 10.39 11.93 15.18
N SER A 18 9.55 12.17 14.16
CA SER A 18 9.81 13.18 13.12
C SER A 18 8.53 13.64 12.43
N SER A 19 8.58 14.76 11.71
CA SER A 19 7.41 15.33 11.03
C SER A 19 6.99 14.60 9.75
N LEU A 20 7.81 13.65 9.27
CA LEU A 20 7.59 12.87 8.04
C LEU A 20 7.39 13.74 6.79
N ASP A 21 8.09 14.87 6.70
CA ASP A 21 7.97 15.86 5.60
C ASP A 21 9.05 15.73 4.51
N THR A 22 9.86 14.68 4.55
CA THR A 22 10.88 14.39 3.53
C THR A 22 10.88 12.91 3.17
N SER A 23 11.43 12.60 1.99
CA SER A 23 11.54 11.21 1.53
C SER A 23 12.42 10.38 2.47
N GLU A 24 13.49 10.96 3.01
CA GLU A 24 14.38 10.30 3.97
C GLU A 24 13.62 9.93 5.25
N LEU A 25 12.84 10.86 5.80
CA LEU A 25 12.07 10.62 7.02
C LEU A 25 10.95 9.59 6.81
N LEU A 26 10.31 9.58 5.65
CA LEU A 26 9.32 8.55 5.30
C LEU A 26 9.96 7.17 5.17
N LYS A 27 11.11 7.07 4.48
CA LYS A 27 11.88 5.82 4.40
C LYS A 27 12.25 5.30 5.78
N ASP A 28 12.78 6.17 6.63
CA ASP A 28 13.17 5.83 8.00
C ASP A 28 11.96 5.39 8.83
N PHE A 29 10.81 6.03 8.68
CA PHE A 29 9.58 5.62 9.34
C PHE A 29 9.18 4.18 9.01
N PHE A 30 9.06 3.84 7.72
CA PHE A 30 8.70 2.47 7.32
C PHE A 30 9.77 1.46 7.72
N ASN A 31 11.06 1.76 7.47
CA ASN A 31 12.18 0.87 7.80
C ASN A 31 12.26 0.58 9.30
N ASN A 32 12.08 1.60 10.14
CA ASN A 32 12.08 1.42 11.59
C ASN A 32 10.86 0.62 12.06
N CYS A 33 9.68 0.82 11.46
CA CYS A 33 8.50 0.01 11.77
C CYS A 33 8.75 -1.48 11.48
N PHE A 34 9.34 -1.81 10.33
CA PHE A 34 9.66 -3.19 9.99
C PHE A 34 10.70 -3.79 10.92
N LYS A 35 11.81 -3.08 11.17
CA LYS A 35 12.89 -3.55 12.04
C LYS A 35 12.40 -3.80 13.46
N GLU A 36 11.62 -2.88 14.03
CA GLU A 36 11.09 -3.02 15.37
C GLU A 36 10.07 -4.17 15.46
N LEU A 37 9.24 -4.38 14.42
CA LEU A 37 8.30 -5.51 14.37
C LEU A 37 9.00 -6.86 14.33
N ILE A 38 9.98 -7.03 13.45
CA ILE A 38 10.74 -8.28 13.31
C ILE A 38 11.38 -8.64 14.65
N LYS A 39 11.94 -7.65 15.34
CA LYS A 39 12.50 -7.82 16.68
C LYS A 39 11.43 -8.17 17.72
N ALA A 40 10.32 -7.45 17.75
CA ALA A 40 9.25 -7.63 18.74
C ALA A 40 8.58 -9.01 18.65
N LEU A 41 8.45 -9.54 17.43
CA LEU A 41 7.82 -10.83 17.15
C LEU A 41 8.82 -11.98 16.99
N ASN A 42 10.13 -11.72 17.14
CA ASN A 42 11.21 -12.69 16.98
C ASN A 42 11.10 -13.52 15.68
N ILE A 43 10.83 -12.85 14.54
CA ILE A 43 10.51 -13.53 13.28
C ILE A 43 11.78 -13.95 12.55
N THR A 44 12.01 -15.26 12.50
CA THR A 44 13.14 -15.88 11.80
C THR A 44 12.77 -16.43 10.42
N ASP A 45 11.54 -16.92 10.26
CA ASP A 45 11.05 -17.49 8.99
C ASP A 45 10.77 -16.43 7.92
N PHE A 46 11.12 -16.73 6.66
CA PHE A 46 10.97 -15.84 5.53
C PHE A 46 9.50 -15.58 5.18
N GLN A 47 8.66 -16.62 5.17
CA GLN A 47 7.26 -16.47 4.80
C GLN A 47 6.49 -15.68 5.87
N ALA A 48 6.73 -16.01 7.15
CA ALA A 48 6.19 -15.28 8.29
C ALA A 48 6.62 -13.81 8.26
N ARG A 49 7.89 -13.52 7.93
CA ARG A 49 8.39 -12.16 7.80
C ARG A 49 7.71 -11.40 6.64
N ALA A 50 7.61 -12.02 5.47
CA ALA A 50 6.95 -11.39 4.32
C ALA A 50 5.48 -11.05 4.63
N SER A 51 4.76 -11.95 5.30
CA SER A 51 3.38 -11.68 5.77
C SER A 51 3.35 -10.52 6.76
N LYS A 52 4.13 -10.59 7.85
CA LYS A 52 4.07 -9.58 8.92
C LYS A 52 4.56 -8.20 8.49
N THR A 53 5.53 -8.13 7.59
CA THR A 53 5.97 -6.85 7.01
C THR A 53 4.96 -6.27 6.02
N GLY A 54 4.21 -7.12 5.31
CA GLY A 54 3.03 -6.72 4.54
C GLY A 54 1.96 -6.09 5.43
N ASP A 55 1.53 -6.80 6.47
CA ASP A 55 0.56 -6.29 7.47
C ASP A 55 1.01 -4.93 8.03
N MET A 56 2.29 -4.82 8.42
CA MET A 56 2.84 -3.58 8.95
C MET A 56 2.83 -2.44 7.94
N PHE A 57 3.13 -2.72 6.67
CA PHE A 57 3.06 -1.72 5.62
C PHE A 57 1.64 -1.18 5.48
N GLU A 58 0.64 -2.05 5.42
CA GLU A 58 -0.78 -1.67 5.32
C GLU A 58 -1.21 -0.82 6.53
N TYR A 59 -0.92 -1.26 7.75
CA TYR A 59 -1.27 -0.51 8.95
C TYR A 59 -0.56 0.84 9.03
N ALA A 60 0.73 0.89 8.70
CA ALA A 60 1.52 2.12 8.73
C ALA A 60 1.04 3.11 7.67
N PHE A 61 0.73 2.64 6.46
CA PHE A 61 0.16 3.46 5.40
C PHE A 61 -1.22 4.00 5.80
N TRP A 62 -2.14 3.14 6.26
CA TRP A 62 -3.46 3.57 6.72
C TRP A 62 -3.38 4.60 7.85
N TYR A 63 -2.50 4.35 8.84
CA TYR A 63 -2.25 5.29 9.93
C TYR A 63 -1.73 6.63 9.42
N LEU A 64 -0.80 6.64 8.46
CA LEU A 64 -0.23 7.85 7.89
C LEU A 64 -1.29 8.67 7.14
N MET A 65 -2.10 8.01 6.30
CA MET A 65 -3.19 8.66 5.56
C MET A 65 -4.20 9.32 6.52
N LYS A 66 -4.59 8.61 7.58
CA LYS A 66 -5.52 9.13 8.59
C LYS A 66 -4.92 10.28 9.41
N ASN A 67 -3.73 10.10 9.95
CA ASN A 67 -3.19 11.00 10.97
C ASN A 67 -2.45 12.21 10.40
N LYS A 68 -1.66 12.03 9.33
CA LYS A 68 -0.92 13.11 8.68
C LYS A 68 -1.76 13.79 7.61
N TYR A 69 -2.34 13.02 6.69
CA TYR A 69 -3.04 13.59 5.53
C TYR A 69 -4.53 13.85 5.76
N LYS A 70 -5.10 13.40 6.89
CA LYS A 70 -6.53 13.54 7.24
C LYS A 70 -7.45 12.93 6.17
N ILE A 71 -7.03 11.81 5.60
CA ILE A 71 -7.78 11.05 4.60
C ILE A 71 -8.23 9.74 5.25
N GLU A 72 -9.53 9.53 5.34
CA GLU A 72 -10.09 8.29 5.86
C GLU A 72 -10.25 7.27 4.74
N LEU A 73 -9.50 6.18 4.83
CA LEU A 73 -9.62 5.03 3.94
C LEU A 73 -10.42 3.92 4.62
N SER A 74 -11.36 3.34 3.89
CA SER A 74 -12.00 2.08 4.26
C SER A 74 -11.07 0.93 3.92
N ALA A 75 -10.90 -0.02 4.83
CA ALA A 75 -10.03 -1.18 4.65
C ALA A 75 -10.83 -2.46 4.39
N SER A 76 -10.19 -3.48 3.81
CA SER A 76 -10.81 -4.79 3.57
C SER A 76 -12.12 -4.68 2.78
N VAL A 77 -12.05 -4.01 1.64
CA VAL A 77 -13.23 -3.64 0.86
C VAL A 77 -13.56 -4.75 -0.13
N SER A 78 -14.71 -5.39 0.05
CA SER A 78 -15.17 -6.42 -0.86
C SER A 78 -15.38 -5.85 -2.27
N ILE A 79 -14.77 -6.52 -3.25
CA ILE A 79 -15.02 -6.34 -4.67
C ILE A 79 -16.11 -7.35 -5.05
N PRO A 80 -17.29 -6.89 -5.48
CA PRO A 80 -18.35 -7.77 -5.95
C PRO A 80 -17.86 -8.74 -7.02
N LYS A 81 -18.48 -9.92 -7.06
CA LYS A 81 -18.16 -10.97 -8.03
C LYS A 81 -18.30 -10.48 -9.47
N ALA A 82 -17.18 -10.14 -10.10
CA ALA A 82 -17.10 -9.92 -11.54
C ALA A 82 -16.84 -11.24 -12.29
N CYS A 83 -15.79 -11.98 -11.88
CA CYS A 83 -15.36 -13.21 -12.54
C CYS A 83 -14.78 -14.28 -11.59
N MET A 84 -14.55 -13.96 -10.32
CA MET A 84 -14.01 -14.87 -9.30
C MET A 84 -15.14 -15.53 -8.51
N VAL A 85 -15.04 -16.82 -8.21
CA VAL A 85 -16.12 -17.58 -7.55
C VAL A 85 -16.53 -16.94 -6.21
N ASP A 86 -15.57 -16.36 -5.49
CA ASP A 86 -15.76 -15.76 -4.15
C ASP A 86 -15.58 -14.23 -4.14
N GLY A 87 -15.52 -13.58 -5.31
CA GLY A 87 -15.18 -12.16 -5.42
C GLY A 87 -13.70 -11.88 -5.17
N GLY A 88 -13.39 -10.65 -4.77
CA GLY A 88 -12.06 -10.22 -4.34
C GLY A 88 -12.15 -9.27 -3.15
N GLU A 89 -11.02 -8.98 -2.52
CA GLU A 89 -10.93 -7.98 -1.46
C GLU A 89 -9.82 -7.00 -1.81
N LEU A 90 -10.12 -5.71 -1.65
CA LEU A 90 -9.19 -4.62 -1.86
C LEU A 90 -8.64 -4.15 -0.52
N ASP A 91 -7.33 -3.88 -0.46
CA ASP A 91 -6.68 -3.41 0.76
C ASP A 91 -7.35 -2.12 1.27
N PHE A 92 -7.55 -1.12 0.39
CA PHE A 92 -8.24 0.13 0.73
C PHE A 92 -9.15 0.70 -0.36
N ALA A 93 -10.21 1.39 0.05
CA ALA A 93 -11.02 2.24 -0.84
C ALA A 93 -11.35 3.59 -0.21
N LEU A 94 -11.59 4.57 -1.08
CA LEU A 94 -12.18 5.86 -0.71
C LEU A 94 -13.64 5.90 -1.12
N TYR A 95 -14.49 6.44 -0.25
CA TYR A 95 -15.94 6.51 -0.45
C TYR A 95 -16.44 7.95 -0.53
N LYS A 96 -17.45 8.17 -1.38
CA LYS A 96 -18.32 9.37 -1.37
C LYS A 96 -19.77 8.90 -1.42
N GLU A 97 -20.57 9.25 -0.42
CA GLU A 97 -22.00 8.89 -0.35
C GLU A 97 -22.26 7.39 -0.61
N SER A 98 -21.47 6.52 0.03
CA SER A 98 -21.52 5.05 -0.12
C SER A 98 -21.06 4.48 -1.46
N LYS A 99 -20.57 5.30 -2.39
CA LYS A 99 -19.95 4.85 -3.64
C LYS A 99 -18.44 4.83 -3.51
N ILE A 100 -17.81 3.77 -4.02
CA ILE A 100 -16.36 3.71 -4.16
C ILE A 100 -15.95 4.70 -5.26
N ILE A 101 -15.10 5.66 -4.89
CA ILE A 101 -14.55 6.68 -5.80
C ILE A 101 -13.05 6.50 -6.06
N CYS A 102 -12.40 5.58 -5.35
CA CYS A 102 -11.01 5.21 -5.57
C CYS A 102 -10.74 3.83 -4.98
N GLY A 103 -10.03 2.98 -5.71
CA GLY A 103 -9.47 1.74 -5.19
C GLY A 103 -7.95 1.81 -5.00
N ILE A 104 -7.42 1.20 -3.94
CA ILE A 104 -6.01 1.21 -3.61
C ILE A 104 -5.59 -0.17 -3.12
N GLU A 105 -4.58 -0.74 -3.79
CA GLU A 105 -3.91 -1.96 -3.37
C GLU A 105 -2.54 -1.61 -2.75
N ALA A 106 -2.22 -2.20 -1.62
CA ALA A 106 -0.98 -2.00 -0.88
C ALA A 106 -0.04 -3.20 -1.06
N LYS A 107 1.20 -2.92 -1.49
CA LYS A 107 2.24 -3.92 -1.67
C LYS A 107 3.56 -3.39 -1.13
N GLY A 108 3.84 -3.67 0.13
CA GLY A 108 5.09 -3.28 0.77
C GLY A 108 5.77 -4.40 1.53
N SER A 109 7.03 -4.19 1.90
CA SER A 109 7.82 -5.12 2.71
C SER A 109 9.12 -4.48 3.18
N ASP A 110 9.80 -5.12 4.14
CA ASP A 110 11.13 -4.72 4.58
C ASP A 110 12.19 -4.85 3.47
N PRO A 111 12.79 -3.74 2.97
CA PRO A 111 13.80 -3.77 1.93
C PRO A 111 15.08 -4.50 2.33
N ALA A 112 15.40 -4.57 3.63
CA ALA A 112 16.63 -5.19 4.11
C ALA A 112 16.51 -6.73 4.24
N SER A 113 15.30 -7.28 4.08
CA SER A 113 15.02 -8.67 4.41
C SER A 113 15.07 -9.65 3.23
N SER A 114 15.24 -9.16 2.00
CA SER A 114 15.16 -9.97 0.79
C SER A 114 15.89 -9.32 -0.38
N ASP A 115 16.38 -10.13 -1.33
CA ASP A 115 16.93 -9.65 -2.61
C ASP A 115 15.86 -9.01 -3.51
N ARG A 116 14.59 -9.37 -3.30
CA ARG A 116 13.45 -8.86 -4.06
C ARG A 116 12.31 -8.52 -3.10
N PRO A 117 12.34 -7.36 -2.44
CA PRO A 117 11.24 -6.88 -1.60
C PRO A 117 10.05 -6.37 -2.43
N ALA A 118 8.84 -6.52 -1.90
CA ALA A 118 7.59 -5.96 -2.42
C ALA A 118 7.44 -6.10 -3.96
N LEU A 119 7.27 -4.98 -4.66
CA LEU A 119 7.07 -4.95 -6.11
C LEU A 119 8.34 -5.29 -6.93
N LEU A 120 9.51 -5.49 -6.31
CA LEU A 120 10.64 -6.11 -7.01
C LEU A 120 10.35 -7.59 -7.33
N ARG A 121 9.45 -8.26 -6.60
CA ARG A 121 9.02 -9.62 -6.95
C ARG A 121 7.93 -9.60 -8.01
N THR A 122 8.15 -10.37 -9.07
CA THR A 122 7.19 -10.46 -10.18
C THR A 122 5.87 -11.11 -9.77
N ASP A 123 5.84 -12.05 -8.82
CA ASP A 123 4.59 -12.61 -8.30
C ASP A 123 3.76 -11.55 -7.55
N THR A 124 4.41 -10.67 -6.80
CA THR A 124 3.75 -9.59 -6.05
C THR A 124 3.22 -8.52 -7.00
N MET A 125 4.01 -8.15 -8.03
CA MET A 125 3.55 -7.28 -9.11
C MET A 125 2.33 -7.86 -9.84
N LYS A 126 2.39 -9.14 -10.24
CA LYS A 126 1.28 -9.83 -10.92
C LYS A 126 0.01 -9.83 -10.06
N LYS A 127 0.12 -10.09 -8.75
CA LYS A 127 -1.02 -10.03 -7.83
C LYS A 127 -1.68 -8.65 -7.82
N GLY A 128 -0.89 -7.57 -7.68
CA GLY A 128 -1.42 -6.21 -7.72
C GLY A 128 -2.11 -5.86 -9.04
N ILE A 129 -1.53 -6.25 -10.18
CA ILE A 129 -2.14 -6.05 -11.51
C ILE A 129 -3.43 -6.87 -11.66
N CYS A 130 -3.44 -8.12 -11.21
CA CYS A 130 -4.66 -8.95 -11.24
C CYS A 130 -5.77 -8.32 -10.40
N GLN A 131 -5.43 -7.73 -9.25
CA GLN A 131 -6.38 -7.00 -8.43
C GLN A 131 -6.96 -5.79 -9.16
N ALA A 132 -6.13 -5.03 -9.87
CA ALA A 132 -6.59 -3.92 -10.71
C ALA A 132 -7.58 -4.38 -11.79
N TYR A 133 -7.30 -5.50 -12.47
CA TYR A 133 -8.23 -6.08 -13.43
C TYR A 133 -9.57 -6.46 -12.78
N GLN A 134 -9.55 -7.14 -11.63
CA GLN A 134 -10.79 -7.51 -10.93
C GLN A 134 -11.60 -6.26 -10.55
N PHE A 135 -10.95 -5.25 -9.98
CA PHE A 135 -11.58 -4.00 -9.60
C PHE A 135 -12.20 -3.28 -10.80
N LYS A 136 -11.44 -3.11 -11.90
CA LYS A 136 -11.89 -2.40 -13.10
C LYS A 136 -13.00 -3.13 -13.86
N ARG A 137 -13.21 -4.43 -13.63
CA ARG A 137 -14.38 -5.14 -14.18
C ARG A 137 -15.69 -4.72 -13.51
N VAL A 138 -15.65 -4.37 -12.23
CA VAL A 138 -16.82 -3.87 -11.49
C VAL A 138 -16.92 -2.34 -11.59
N PHE A 139 -15.78 -1.67 -11.49
CA PHE A 139 -15.68 -0.22 -11.33
C PHE A 139 -14.83 0.41 -12.46
N ALA A 140 -15.21 0.19 -13.71
CA ALA A 140 -14.40 0.51 -14.89
C ALA A 140 -13.87 1.95 -14.97
N LYS A 141 -14.64 2.92 -14.48
CA LYS A 141 -14.29 4.36 -14.52
C LYS A 141 -13.67 4.87 -13.21
N VAL A 142 -13.61 4.04 -12.18
CA VAL A 142 -13.09 4.44 -10.87
C VAL A 142 -11.56 4.29 -10.87
N PRO A 143 -10.79 5.30 -10.42
CA PRO A 143 -9.34 5.20 -10.39
C PRO A 143 -8.87 4.09 -9.45
N PHE A 144 -7.78 3.42 -9.84
CA PHE A 144 -7.17 2.34 -9.10
C PHE A 144 -5.66 2.56 -8.96
N PHE A 145 -5.15 2.55 -7.73
CA PHE A 145 -3.75 2.78 -7.42
C PHE A 145 -3.11 1.57 -6.78
N ILE A 146 -1.79 1.44 -6.99
CA ILE A 146 -0.97 0.50 -6.22
C ILE A 146 0.04 1.31 -5.43
N VAL A 147 0.01 1.20 -4.10
CA VAL A 147 0.96 1.87 -3.20
C VAL A 147 2.03 0.90 -2.74
N THR A 148 3.28 1.35 -2.68
CA THR A 148 4.44 0.52 -2.30
C THR A 148 5.49 1.37 -1.58
N ASN A 149 6.33 0.76 -0.75
CA ASN A 149 7.58 1.37 -0.27
C ASN A 149 8.82 0.96 -1.09
N VAL A 150 8.65 0.04 -2.05
CA VAL A 150 9.72 -0.35 -2.97
C VAL A 150 9.16 -0.43 -4.39
N LYS A 151 9.51 0.57 -5.20
CA LYS A 151 9.09 0.69 -6.60
C LYS A 151 10.21 0.19 -7.55
N PRO A 152 9.93 -0.73 -8.48
CA PRO A 152 10.95 -1.26 -9.38
C PRO A 152 11.45 -0.19 -10.37
N LYS A 153 12.77 -0.12 -10.55
CA LYS A 153 13.41 0.78 -11.53
C LYS A 153 13.98 0.08 -12.76
N SER A 154 14.11 -1.25 -12.71
CA SER A 154 14.63 -2.07 -13.80
C SER A 154 14.10 -3.51 -13.72
N GLY A 155 14.39 -4.31 -14.75
CA GLY A 155 14.02 -5.72 -14.83
C GLY A 155 12.53 -5.98 -15.12
N ASN A 156 12.13 -7.24 -15.00
CA ASN A 156 10.79 -7.69 -15.40
C ASN A 156 9.67 -6.97 -14.65
N SER A 157 9.84 -6.71 -13.34
CA SER A 157 8.82 -6.01 -12.55
C SER A 157 8.66 -4.55 -13.00
N ALA A 158 9.74 -3.86 -13.37
CA ALA A 158 9.64 -2.51 -13.93
C ALA A 158 8.96 -2.51 -15.31
N CYS A 159 9.26 -3.51 -16.15
CA CYS A 159 8.57 -3.69 -17.43
C CYS A 159 7.06 -3.91 -17.24
N MET A 160 6.66 -4.83 -16.35
CA MET A 160 5.25 -5.07 -16.02
C MET A 160 4.56 -3.82 -15.47
N MET A 161 5.24 -3.08 -14.59
CA MET A 161 4.73 -1.81 -14.05
C MET A 161 4.47 -0.80 -15.18
N ALA A 162 5.43 -0.62 -16.08
CA ALA A 162 5.32 0.30 -17.21
C ALA A 162 4.21 -0.07 -18.20
N LEU A 163 3.93 -1.36 -18.37
CA LEU A 163 2.82 -1.84 -19.22
C LEU A 163 1.46 -1.63 -18.56
N ALA A 164 1.36 -1.79 -17.24
CA ALA A 164 0.10 -1.70 -16.51
C ALA A 164 -0.30 -0.26 -16.14
N GLU A 165 0.69 0.61 -15.88
CA GLU A 165 0.46 2.00 -15.49
C GLU A 165 -0.13 2.82 -16.65
N GLY A 166 -1.24 3.50 -16.41
CA GLY A 166 -1.99 4.25 -17.42
C GLY A 166 -2.97 3.40 -18.25
N ASP A 167 -2.89 2.07 -18.17
CA ASP A 167 -3.86 1.14 -18.77
C ASP A 167 -4.87 0.65 -17.71
N ILE A 168 -4.46 -0.31 -16.88
CA ILE A 168 -5.32 -0.92 -15.85
C ILE A 168 -5.08 -0.36 -14.45
N VAL A 169 -3.86 0.13 -14.19
CA VAL A 169 -3.48 0.81 -12.94
C VAL A 169 -3.28 2.28 -13.23
N ASP A 170 -4.00 3.17 -12.55
CA ASP A 170 -3.89 4.62 -12.79
C ASP A 170 -2.50 5.16 -12.41
N LYS A 171 -1.92 4.66 -11.32
CA LYS A 171 -0.54 4.99 -10.92
C LYS A 171 0.01 4.00 -9.89
N PHE A 172 1.29 3.68 -10.01
CA PHE A 172 2.06 3.09 -8.90
C PHE A 172 2.70 4.21 -8.08
N ILE A 173 2.44 4.24 -6.78
CA ILE A 173 2.88 5.30 -5.86
C ILE A 173 3.95 4.76 -4.92
N ASP A 174 5.15 5.37 -4.94
CA ASP A 174 6.15 5.14 -3.89
C ASP A 174 5.82 6.00 -2.65
N VAL A 175 5.28 5.38 -1.60
CA VAL A 175 4.90 6.08 -0.37
C VAL A 175 6.10 6.57 0.45
N THR A 176 7.32 6.18 0.07
CA THR A 176 8.56 6.68 0.68
C THR A 176 9.16 7.86 -0.09
N ASN A 177 8.57 8.20 -1.24
CA ASN A 177 8.84 9.44 -1.94
C ASN A 177 7.82 10.49 -1.49
N PHE A 178 8.29 11.51 -0.76
CA PHE A 178 7.42 12.53 -0.16
C PHE A 178 6.56 13.26 -1.19
N LYS A 179 7.13 13.56 -2.36
CA LYS A 179 6.39 14.23 -3.42
C LYS A 179 5.30 13.32 -3.99
N GLU A 180 5.63 12.07 -4.33
CA GLU A 180 4.64 11.12 -4.86
C GLU A 180 3.49 10.89 -3.86
N LEU A 181 3.80 10.73 -2.57
CA LEU A 181 2.79 10.55 -1.54
C LEU A 181 1.92 11.81 -1.34
N SER A 182 2.53 13.00 -1.35
CA SER A 182 1.80 14.25 -1.17
C SER A 182 0.90 14.56 -2.37
N ASP A 183 1.41 14.42 -3.59
CA ASP A 183 0.61 14.55 -4.82
C ASP A 183 -0.55 13.54 -4.82
N PHE A 184 -0.30 12.31 -4.37
CA PHE A 184 -1.33 11.28 -4.25
C PHE A 184 -2.41 11.66 -3.23
N ALA A 185 -2.01 12.13 -2.04
CA ALA A 185 -2.95 12.59 -1.02
C ALA A 185 -3.81 13.78 -1.50
N GLU A 186 -3.21 14.73 -2.22
CA GLU A 186 -3.95 15.84 -2.86
C GLU A 186 -4.97 15.31 -3.86
N ARG A 187 -4.56 14.40 -4.75
CA ARG A 187 -5.47 13.77 -5.72
C ARG A 187 -6.64 13.05 -5.03
N LEU A 188 -6.40 12.35 -3.93
CA LEU A 188 -7.48 11.70 -3.18
C LEU A 188 -8.47 12.71 -2.59
N ARG A 189 -8.00 13.86 -2.08
CA ARG A 189 -8.89 14.92 -1.58
C ARG A 189 -9.74 15.51 -2.70
N ASP A 190 -9.16 15.68 -3.88
CA ASP A 190 -9.89 16.22 -5.03
C ASP A 190 -11.01 15.29 -5.53
N LEU A 191 -10.87 13.97 -5.35
CA LEU A 191 -11.94 13.02 -5.66
C LEU A 191 -13.15 13.10 -4.73
N VAL A 192 -12.97 13.62 -3.50
CA VAL A 192 -14.04 13.74 -2.50
C VAL A 192 -14.82 15.03 -2.64
N LYS A 193 -14.19 16.11 -3.12
CA LYS A 193 -14.86 17.39 -3.45
C LYS A 193 -16.04 17.12 -4.39
#